data_AF-A0A059B547-F1
#
_entry.id   AF-A0A059B547-F1
#
_cell.length_a   1.000
_cell.length_b   1.000
_cell.length_c   1.000
_cell.angle_alpha   90.00
_cell.angle_beta   90.00
_cell.angle_gamma   90.00
#
_symmetry.space_group_name_H-M   'P 1'
#
loop_
_entity.id
_entity.type
_entity.pdbx_description
1 polymer ?
#
loop_
_entity_poly.entity_id
_entity_poly.type
_entity_poly.pdbx_seq_one_letter_code
_entity_poly.pdbx_strand_id
1 'polypeptide(L)'
;MAAAAGTPARASFGLKQAQAKSETVDKVCQIVRKQLALPDDASVTGESKFANLGADSLDTVEIVMGLEEEFGISVEEESAQTITTVQEAADMIEKLIEKN
;
A
#
# COMPACT_ATOMS: atom_id res chain seq x y z
N MET A 1 -15.09 -25.14 -35.35
CA MET A 1 -15.68 -24.41 -34.21
C MET A 1 -14.60 -23.50 -33.67
N ALA A 2 -14.81 -22.19 -33.81
CA ALA A 2 -13.83 -21.13 -33.58
C ALA A 2 -13.78 -20.68 -32.12
N ALA A 3 -12.78 -19.82 -31.84
CA ALA A 3 -12.48 -19.02 -30.64
C ALA A 3 -11.43 -19.67 -29.69
N ALA A 4 -10.16 -19.23 -29.73
CA ALA A 4 -9.60 -17.99 -29.14
C ALA A 4 -9.45 -18.15 -27.60
N ALA A 5 -8.37 -17.81 -26.91
CA ALA A 5 -7.15 -17.05 -27.16
C ALA A 5 -6.08 -17.65 -26.20
N GLY A 6 -4.79 -17.65 -26.50
CA GLY A 6 -3.97 -16.45 -26.48
C GLY A 6 -3.24 -16.33 -25.14
N THR A 7 -2.07 -16.97 -25.06
CA THR A 7 -0.92 -16.64 -24.19
C THR A 7 -1.08 -16.65 -22.66
N PRO A 8 -0.11 -17.24 -21.90
CA PRO A 8 0.02 -16.90 -20.49
C PRO A 8 0.42 -15.43 -20.44
N ALA A 9 -0.41 -14.58 -19.85
CA ALA A 9 0.02 -13.25 -19.47
C ALA A 9 1.10 -13.43 -18.39
N ARG A 10 2.36 -13.55 -18.84
CA ARG A 10 3.53 -13.10 -18.09
C ARG A 10 3.32 -11.60 -17.91
N ALA A 11 2.55 -11.24 -16.89
CA ALA A 11 2.71 -9.94 -16.30
C ALA A 11 4.07 -9.98 -15.62
N SER A 12 5.02 -9.35 -16.28
CA SER A 12 6.35 -8.99 -15.81
C SER A 12 6.25 -8.55 -14.35
N PHE A 13 6.56 -9.43 -13.41
CA PHE A 13 6.85 -9.06 -12.02
C PHE A 13 8.23 -8.39 -12.03
N GLY A 14 8.24 -7.18 -12.57
CA GLY A 14 9.39 -6.37 -12.88
C GLY A 14 9.28 -5.04 -12.15
N LEU A 15 9.10 -5.07 -10.84
CA LEU A 15 9.53 -4.02 -9.92
C LEU A 15 10.01 -4.75 -8.66
N LYS A 16 11.33 -4.93 -8.56
CA LYS A 16 12.20 -4.10 -7.72
C LYS A 16 11.82 -4.30 -6.25
N GLN A 17 12.67 -5.04 -5.55
CA GLN A 17 12.77 -4.97 -4.11
C GLN A 17 12.74 -3.50 -3.68
N ALA A 18 11.63 -3.07 -3.11
CA ALA A 18 11.69 -2.11 -2.05
C ALA A 18 11.37 -2.94 -0.81
N GLN A 19 12.37 -2.98 0.05
CA GLN A 19 12.35 -3.65 1.32
C GLN A 19 12.19 -2.52 2.31
N ALA A 20 11.02 -1.88 2.32
CA ALA A 20 10.68 -0.96 3.39
C ALA A 20 11.05 -1.63 4.72
N LYS A 21 11.77 -0.89 5.58
CA LYS A 21 12.09 -1.39 6.91
C LYS A 21 10.84 -1.98 7.55
N SER A 22 11.00 -3.12 8.25
CA SER A 22 9.88 -3.78 8.95
C SER A 22 9.12 -2.77 9.80
N GLU A 23 9.84 -1.87 10.49
CA GLU A 23 9.25 -0.80 11.29
C GLU A 23 8.33 0.13 10.49
N THR A 24 8.65 0.46 9.24
CA THR A 24 7.79 1.28 8.37
C THR A 24 6.53 0.50 8.01
N VAL A 25 6.67 -0.76 7.61
CA VAL A 25 5.52 -1.64 7.30
C VAL A 25 4.62 -1.81 8.51
N ASP A 26 5.20 -2.05 9.68
CA ASP A 26 4.49 -2.21 10.95
C ASP A 26 3.71 -0.95 11.32
N LYS A 27 4.31 0.24 11.16
CA LYS A 27 3.64 1.53 11.36
C LYS A 27 2.50 1.75 10.37
N VAL A 28 2.72 1.46 9.08
CA VAL A 28 1.67 1.57 8.06
C VAL A 28 0.50 0.63 8.41
N CYS A 29 0.79 -0.62 8.75
CA CYS A 29 -0.20 -1.58 9.23
C CYS A 29 -0.99 -1.03 10.43
N GLN A 30 -0.32 -0.43 11.42
CA GLN A 30 -0.99 0.16 12.58
C GLN A 30 -1.92 1.30 12.21
N ILE A 31 -1.49 2.23 11.34
CA ILE A 31 -2.32 3.35 10.89
C ILE A 31 -3.54 2.83 10.15
N VAL A 32 -3.33 1.88 9.23
CA VAL A 32 -4.41 1.27 8.45
C VAL A 32 -5.41 0.57 9.35
N ARG A 33 -4.95 -0.20 10.34
CA ARG A 33 -5.84 -0.84 11.32
C ARG A 33 -6.63 0.18 12.12
N LYS A 34 -6.00 1.27 12.53
CA LYS A 34 -6.62 2.32 13.32
C LYS A 34 -7.69 3.07 12.53
N GLN A 35 -7.40 3.44 11.28
CA GLN A 35 -8.34 4.14 10.40
C GLN A 35 -9.51 3.24 9.98
N LEU A 36 -9.23 2.00 9.60
CA LEU A 36 -10.26 1.03 9.22
C LEU A 36 -10.97 0.36 10.41
N ALA A 37 -10.64 0.77 11.65
CA ALA A 37 -11.12 0.17 12.89
C ALA A 37 -11.04 -1.38 12.88
N LEU A 38 -9.97 -1.92 12.30
CA LEU A 38 -9.75 -3.35 12.22
C LEU A 38 -9.34 -3.90 13.59
N PRO A 39 -9.78 -5.12 13.95
CA PRO A 39 -9.34 -5.78 15.18
C PRO A 39 -7.83 -6.07 15.12
N ASP A 40 -7.18 -6.16 16.29
CA ASP A 40 -5.74 -6.46 16.39
C ASP A 40 -5.37 -7.82 15.75
N ASP A 41 -6.32 -8.76 15.74
CA ASP A 41 -6.20 -10.07 15.09
C ASP A 41 -6.38 -10.01 13.56
N ALA A 42 -6.70 -8.85 12.98
CA ALA A 42 -6.78 -8.69 11.53
C ALA A 42 -5.40 -8.91 10.91
N SER A 43 -5.28 -9.92 10.06
CA SER A 43 -4.05 -10.24 9.35
C SER A 43 -3.77 -9.19 8.26
N VAL A 44 -3.21 -8.06 8.66
CA VAL A 44 -2.70 -7.02 7.77
C VAL A 44 -1.23 -7.32 7.50
N THR A 45 -0.93 -7.66 6.26
CA THR A 45 0.43 -7.95 5.78
C THR A 45 0.82 -6.97 4.69
N GLY A 46 2.11 -6.88 4.35
CA GLY A 46 2.56 -6.05 3.21
C GLY A 46 1.83 -6.38 1.90
N GLU A 47 1.52 -7.65 1.67
CA GLU A 47 0.78 -8.11 0.47
C GLU A 47 -0.73 -7.80 0.53
N SER A 48 -1.23 -7.36 1.68
CA SER A 48 -2.63 -7.00 1.84
C SER A 48 -2.95 -5.72 1.07
N LYS A 49 -4.06 -5.77 0.34
CA LYS A 49 -4.57 -4.61 -0.39
C LYS A 49 -5.50 -3.80 0.49
N PHE A 50 -5.42 -2.47 0.42
CA PHE A 50 -6.32 -1.58 1.16
C PHE A 50 -7.80 -1.90 0.86
N ALA A 51 -8.13 -2.11 -0.42
CA ALA A 51 -9.47 -2.52 -0.83
C ALA A 51 -9.93 -3.86 -0.24
N ASN A 52 -9.01 -4.82 -0.01
CA ASN A 52 -9.35 -6.11 0.61
C ASN A 52 -9.55 -5.99 2.12
N LEU A 53 -8.90 -5.00 2.74
CA LEU A 53 -9.05 -4.67 4.15
C LEU A 53 -10.35 -3.90 4.43
N GLY A 54 -11.10 -3.53 3.39
CA GLY A 54 -12.33 -2.78 3.49
C GLY A 54 -12.14 -1.27 3.40
N ALA A 55 -10.96 -0.78 3.03
CA ALA A 55 -10.75 0.64 2.77
C ALA A 55 -11.55 1.07 1.54
N ASP A 56 -12.39 2.07 1.73
CA ASP A 56 -13.07 2.76 0.65
C ASP A 56 -12.25 3.96 0.13
N SER A 57 -12.85 4.73 -0.78
CA SER A 57 -12.21 5.92 -1.36
C SER A 57 -11.94 7.04 -0.34
N LEU A 58 -12.75 7.14 0.73
CA LEU A 58 -12.55 8.11 1.80
C LEU A 58 -11.50 7.60 2.79
N ASP A 59 -11.58 6.33 3.18
CA ASP A 59 -10.61 5.70 4.08
C ASP A 59 -9.19 5.78 3.51
N THR A 60 -9.05 5.57 2.20
CA THR A 60 -7.74 5.67 1.53
C THR A 60 -7.14 7.07 1.66
N VAL A 61 -7.97 8.12 1.55
CA VAL A 61 -7.52 9.51 1.75
C VAL A 61 -7.13 9.75 3.20
N GLU A 62 -7.93 9.29 4.17
CA GLU A 62 -7.60 9.42 5.59
C GLU A 62 -6.36 8.64 6.01
N ILE A 63 -6.12 7.46 5.43
CA ILE A 63 -4.91 6.65 5.63
C ILE A 63 -3.69 7.39 5.09
N VAL A 64 -3.76 7.91 3.85
CA VAL A 64 -2.64 8.63 3.23
C VAL A 64 -2.30 9.88 4.02
N MET A 65 -3.30 10.67 4.43
CA MET A 65 -3.07 11.84 5.28
C MET A 65 -2.44 11.46 6.64
N GLY A 66 -2.89 10.37 7.26
CA GLY A 66 -2.30 9.86 8.50
C GLY A 66 -0.85 9.39 8.32
N LEU A 67 -0.51 8.81 7.17
CA LEU A 67 0.85 8.42 6.82
C LEU A 67 1.75 9.65 6.58
N GLU A 68 1.25 10.66 5.88
CA GLU A 68 1.96 11.94 5.67
C GLU A 68 2.29 12.61 7.00
N GLU A 69 1.32 12.70 7.92
CA GLU A 69 1.52 13.30 9.24
C GLU A 69 2.44 12.47 10.14
N GLU A 70 2.28 11.14 10.19
CA GLU A 70 3.10 10.27 11.06
C GLU A 70 4.57 10.24 10.63
N PHE A 71 4.83 10.20 9.33
CA PHE A 71 6.19 10.12 8.78
C PHE A 71 6.77 11.49 8.42
N GLY A 72 5.97 12.56 8.43
CA GLY A 72 6.40 13.90 8.03
C GLY A 72 6.78 13.99 6.55
N ILE A 73 6.08 13.24 5.70
CA ILE A 73 6.31 13.19 4.24
C ILE A 73 5.13 13.84 3.49
N SER A 74 5.29 14.05 2.19
CA SER A 74 4.19 14.40 1.30
C SER A 74 4.13 13.40 0.16
N VAL A 75 2.97 12.76 0.02
CA VAL A 75 2.67 11.75 -0.99
C VAL A 75 1.83 12.42 -2.07
N GLU A 76 2.30 12.37 -3.31
CA GLU A 76 1.52 12.92 -4.43
C GLU A 76 0.23 12.11 -4.62
N GLU A 77 -0.86 12.78 -4.98
CA GLU A 77 -2.16 12.14 -5.17
C GLU A 77 -2.10 11.00 -6.21
N GLU A 78 -1.37 11.20 -7.31
CA GLU A 78 -1.16 10.17 -8.33
C GLU A 78 -0.43 8.95 -7.75
N SER A 79 0.57 9.19 -6.89
CA SER A 79 1.31 8.15 -6.20
C SER A 79 0.42 7.38 -5.21
N ALA A 80 -0.38 8.09 -4.41
CA ALA A 80 -1.37 7.51 -3.51
C ALA A 80 -2.43 6.64 -4.25
N GLN A 81 -2.88 7.09 -5.42
CA GLN A 81 -3.83 6.32 -6.24
C GLN A 81 -3.21 5.09 -6.90
N THR A 82 -1.89 5.08 -7.12
CA THR A 82 -1.17 3.89 -7.62
C THR A 82 -0.85 2.87 -6.54
N ILE A 83 -0.87 3.28 -5.27
CA ILE A 83 -0.66 2.39 -4.13
C ILE A 83 -1.88 1.48 -3.97
N THR A 84 -1.66 0.17 -4.12
CA THR A 84 -2.73 -0.83 -3.94
C THR A 84 -2.51 -1.71 -2.72
N THR A 85 -1.26 -1.85 -2.28
CA THR A 85 -0.84 -2.73 -1.18
C THR A 85 -0.10 -1.97 -0.08
N VAL A 86 -0.15 -2.51 1.14
CA VAL A 86 0.55 -1.97 2.30
C VAL A 86 2.07 -1.91 2.04
N GLN A 87 2.63 -2.92 1.37
CA GLN A 87 4.04 -2.95 1.00
C GLN A 87 4.40 -1.79 0.07
N GLU A 88 3.61 -1.56 -0.99
CA GLU A 88 3.84 -0.44 -1.92
C GLU A 88 3.80 0.91 -1.21
N ALA A 89 2.87 1.09 -0.26
CA ALA A 89 2.79 2.29 0.57
C ALA A 89 4.06 2.47 1.41
N ALA A 90 4.46 1.43 2.15
CA ALA A 90 5.64 1.46 3.00
C ALA A 90 6.92 1.73 2.19
N ASP A 91 7.04 1.12 1.03
CA ASP A 91 8.17 1.27 0.11
C ASP A 91 8.27 2.69 -0.47
N MET A 92 7.13 3.32 -0.73
CA MET A 92 7.06 4.70 -1.16
C MET A 92 7.44 5.65 -0.04
N ILE A 93 6.88 5.42 1.16
CA ILE A 93 7.17 6.21 2.36
C ILE A 93 8.67 6.21 2.63
N GLU A 94 9.31 5.03 2.64
CA GLU A 94 10.76 4.96 2.84
C GLU A 94 11.54 5.75 1.79
N LYS A 95 11.17 5.67 0.51
CA LYS A 95 11.84 6.45 -0.54
C LYS A 95 11.68 7.96 -0.37
N LEU A 96 10.56 8.40 0.19
CA LEU A 96 10.31 9.81 0.49
C LEU A 96 11.11 10.25 1.72
N ILE A 97 11.17 9.43 2.75
CA ILE A 97 11.99 9.68 3.95
C ILE A 97 13.48 9.73 3.60
N GLU A 98 13.99 8.82 2.76
CA GLU A 98 15.40 8.83 2.34
C GLU A 98 15.77 10.04 1.46
N LYS A 99 14.78 10.69 0.85
CA LYS A 99 14.99 11.88 0.01
C LYS A 99 14.88 13.21 0.76
N ASN A 100 14.35 13.20 1.99
CA ASN A 100 14.17 14.38 2.84
C ASN A 100 15.28 14.50 3.89
#